data_AF-A0A9X0BYJ4-F1
#
_entry.id   AF-A0A9X0BYJ4-F1
#
_cell.length_a   1.000
_cell.length_b   1.000
_cell.length_c   1.000
_cell.angle_alpha   90.00
_cell.angle_beta   90.00
_cell.angle_gamma   90.00
#
_symmetry.space_group_name_H-M   'P 1'
#
loop_
_entity.id
_entity.type
_entity.pdbx_description
1 polymer ?
#
loop_
_entity_poly.entity_id
_entity_poly.type
_entity_poly.pdbx_seq_one_letter_code
_entity_poly.pdbx_strand_id
1 'polypeptide(L)'
;MDIGAEFDLPKTFENTLHEQIRKLIEGLPKDLQTSSGSASTKGLSSELCDLHQVLNYDLVHGISRLVRREITSHFRQLDAYPQLVEPVEETILQRLRALRAYWSKPSEDNVATADAQSSQFNKCPACILATIAGNKDILCNLRVVVHSRTQTRRNQHPRKLTLFINHCINRFSPAEADDVRRTSNQLALGMKRARKACVKAYLRDCQIDPSATSRMKRHRRRRRRRHCHQSHDSRKRGTSPYIRTRPGDERRKELD
;
A
#
# COMPACT_ATOMS: atom_id res chain seq x y z
N MET A 1 -16.28 50.84 -14.94
CA MET A 1 -16.25 49.66 -15.82
C MET A 1 -15.77 48.50 -14.95
N ASP A 2 -16.70 47.77 -14.36
CA ASP A 2 -16.39 46.62 -13.51
C ASP A 2 -16.32 45.35 -14.35
N ILE A 3 -15.24 44.58 -14.18
CA ILE A 3 -15.24 43.14 -14.46
C ILE A 3 -14.44 42.46 -13.34
N GLY A 4 -15.06 42.33 -12.17
CA GLY A 4 -14.64 41.36 -11.17
C GLY A 4 -15.21 39.99 -11.52
N ALA A 5 -14.43 39.14 -12.18
CA ALA A 5 -14.83 37.77 -12.51
C ALA A 5 -14.25 36.79 -11.48
N GLU A 6 -14.93 36.68 -10.34
CA GLU A 6 -14.63 35.66 -9.32
C GLU A 6 -15.02 34.29 -9.87
N PHE A 7 -14.01 33.50 -10.27
CA PHE A 7 -14.19 32.18 -10.90
C PHE A 7 -14.50 31.12 -9.82
N ASP A 8 -15.72 31.15 -9.29
CA ASP A 8 -16.20 30.21 -8.26
C ASP A 8 -16.33 28.80 -8.88
N LEU A 9 -15.31 27.96 -8.64
CA LEU A 9 -15.28 26.57 -9.10
C LEU A 9 -16.42 25.75 -8.45
N PRO A 10 -17.11 24.87 -9.19
CA PRO A 10 -18.35 24.29 -8.73
C PRO A 10 -18.14 23.28 -7.58
N LYS A 11 -18.62 23.67 -6.40
CA LYS A 11 -18.68 22.92 -5.12
C LYS A 11 -19.33 21.52 -5.22
N THR A 12 -19.91 21.16 -6.36
CA THR A 12 -20.51 19.84 -6.63
C THR A 12 -19.45 18.74 -6.83
N PHE A 13 -18.26 19.05 -7.36
CA PHE A 13 -17.22 18.06 -7.58
C PHE A 13 -16.62 17.55 -6.27
N GLU A 14 -16.37 18.45 -5.30
CA GLU A 14 -15.81 18.11 -3.98
C GLU A 14 -16.74 17.22 -3.16
N ASN A 15 -18.05 17.50 -3.18
CA ASN A 15 -19.06 16.71 -2.46
C ASN A 15 -19.11 15.25 -2.93
N THR A 16 -18.96 14.99 -4.23
CA THR A 16 -18.93 13.60 -4.76
C THR A 16 -17.66 12.86 -4.35
N LEU A 17 -16.51 13.54 -4.33
CA LEU A 17 -15.23 12.96 -3.92
C LEU A 17 -15.22 12.59 -2.42
N HIS A 18 -15.71 13.48 -1.56
CA HIS A 18 -15.80 13.25 -0.11
C HIS A 18 -16.62 11.99 0.21
N GLU A 19 -17.80 11.87 -0.39
CA GLU A 19 -18.68 10.71 -0.18
C GLU A 19 -18.11 9.41 -0.76
N GLN A 20 -17.39 9.49 -1.89
CA GLN A 20 -16.65 8.33 -2.41
C GLN A 20 -15.56 7.85 -1.45
N ILE A 21 -14.88 8.76 -0.73
CA ILE A 21 -13.79 8.43 0.19
C ILE A 21 -14.30 7.92 1.53
N ARG A 22 -15.38 8.51 2.06
CA ARG A 22 -16.10 7.98 3.24
C ARG A 22 -16.47 6.52 3.02
N LYS A 23 -17.19 6.22 1.92
CA LYS A 23 -17.58 4.86 1.53
C LYS A 23 -16.40 3.92 1.29
N LEU A 24 -15.24 4.42 0.83
CA LEU A 24 -14.02 3.61 0.70
C LEU A 24 -13.46 3.16 2.03
N ILE A 25 -13.51 4.02 3.05
CA ILE A 25 -12.88 3.76 4.35
C ILE A 25 -13.80 2.96 5.26
N GLU A 26 -15.11 3.24 5.22
CA GLU A 26 -16.15 2.44 5.89
C GLU A 26 -16.18 0.99 5.38
N GLY A 27 -15.95 0.77 4.08
CA GLY A 27 -15.93 -0.56 3.47
C GLY A 27 -14.65 -1.38 3.72
N LEU A 28 -13.55 -0.78 4.22
CA LEU A 28 -12.33 -1.53 4.51
C LEU A 28 -12.54 -2.55 5.65
N PRO A 29 -11.89 -3.72 5.60
CA PRO A 29 -11.93 -4.68 6.69
C PRO A 29 -11.58 -4.06 8.05
N LYS A 30 -12.31 -4.46 9.11
CA LYS A 30 -12.11 -3.93 10.47
C LYS A 30 -10.65 -4.04 10.94
N ASP A 31 -9.92 -5.08 10.53
CA ASP A 31 -8.48 -5.29 10.80
C ASP A 31 -7.54 -4.21 10.22
N LEU A 32 -8.03 -3.38 9.30
CA LEU A 32 -7.38 -2.18 8.81
C LEU A 32 -7.90 -0.92 9.51
N GLN A 33 -9.20 -0.87 9.87
CA GLN A 33 -9.81 0.23 10.62
C GLN A 33 -9.30 0.32 12.08
N THR A 34 -9.05 -0.81 12.73
CA THR A 34 -8.51 -0.89 14.09
C THR A 34 -6.98 -0.93 14.06
N SER A 35 -6.33 0.22 14.26
CA SER A 35 -4.87 0.30 14.38
C SER A 35 -4.40 -0.40 15.67
N SER A 36 -3.62 -1.47 15.51
CA SER A 36 -2.99 -2.14 16.66
C SER A 36 -1.85 -1.30 17.22
N GLY A 37 -2.08 -0.65 18.36
CA GLY A 37 -1.02 -0.31 19.33
C GLY A 37 -0.21 0.96 19.07
N SER A 38 -0.56 2.02 19.79
CA SER A 38 0.34 3.01 20.40
C SER A 38 1.40 3.70 19.52
N ALA A 39 1.06 4.91 19.05
CA ALA A 39 1.94 6.07 19.15
C ALA A 39 1.09 7.32 19.41
N SER A 40 1.46 8.14 20.39
CA SER A 40 0.78 9.42 20.63
C SER A 40 1.17 10.41 19.52
N THR A 41 0.21 10.83 18.70
CA THR A 41 0.43 11.73 17.56
C THR A 41 -0.46 12.97 17.66
N LYS A 42 -0.45 13.63 18.84
CA LYS A 42 -0.86 15.03 18.97
C LYS A 42 0.07 15.90 18.09
N GLY A 43 -0.31 16.11 16.83
CA GLY A 43 0.47 16.89 15.86
C GLY A 43 0.50 16.37 14.41
N LEU A 44 -0.08 15.21 14.07
CA LEU A 44 -0.07 14.68 12.68
C LEU A 44 -1.40 14.80 11.92
N SER A 45 -2.43 15.41 12.50
CA SER A 45 -3.68 15.70 11.77
C SER A 45 -3.49 16.71 10.61
N SER A 46 -2.38 17.44 10.55
CA SER A 46 -2.15 18.52 9.58
C SER A 46 -1.71 18.06 8.17
N GLU A 47 -1.63 16.75 7.89
CA GLU A 47 -1.34 16.24 6.53
C GLU A 47 -2.60 15.85 5.74
N LEU A 48 -3.77 15.79 6.39
CA LEU A 48 -5.06 15.68 5.73
C LEU A 48 -5.63 17.10 5.56
N CYS A 49 -6.23 17.38 4.40
CA CYS A 49 -7.01 18.61 4.25
C CYS A 49 -8.29 18.56 5.10
N ASP A 50 -8.95 19.71 5.29
CA ASP A 50 -10.12 19.84 6.18
C ASP A 50 -11.29 18.92 5.77
N LEU A 51 -11.43 18.63 4.48
CA LEU A 51 -12.37 17.65 3.92
C LEU A 51 -12.11 16.20 4.38
N HIS A 52 -10.91 15.91 4.87
CA HIS A 52 -10.44 14.55 5.19
C HIS A 52 -9.95 14.37 6.62
N GLN A 53 -9.96 15.42 7.45
CA GLN A 53 -9.57 15.36 8.87
C GLN A 53 -10.39 14.34 9.69
N VAL A 54 -11.62 14.02 9.25
CA VAL A 54 -12.52 13.02 9.87
C VAL A 54 -12.06 11.58 9.68
N LEU A 55 -11.08 11.33 8.80
CA LEU A 55 -10.60 10.00 8.47
C LEU A 55 -9.47 9.58 9.41
N ASN A 56 -9.35 8.28 9.68
CA ASN A 56 -8.24 7.74 10.47
C ASN A 56 -6.90 7.97 9.73
N TYR A 57 -6.13 8.97 10.19
CA TYR A 57 -4.84 9.34 9.61
C TYR A 57 -3.86 8.17 9.52
N ASP A 58 -3.71 7.37 10.58
CA ASP A 58 -2.76 6.24 10.60
C ASP A 58 -3.09 5.19 9.55
N LEU A 59 -4.38 4.94 9.31
CA LEU A 59 -4.84 4.06 8.24
C LEU A 59 -4.54 4.64 6.86
N VAL A 60 -4.98 5.89 6.61
CA VAL A 60 -4.81 6.58 5.32
C VAL A 60 -3.33 6.70 4.96
N HIS A 61 -2.50 7.23 5.87
CA HIS A 61 -1.06 7.32 5.70
C HIS A 61 -0.41 5.92 5.60
N GLY A 62 -0.91 4.94 6.36
CA GLY A 62 -0.50 3.55 6.28
C GLY A 62 -0.67 2.94 4.89
N ILE A 63 -1.84 3.12 4.25
CA ILE A 63 -2.13 2.66 2.89
C ILE A 63 -1.31 3.46 1.86
N SER A 64 -1.27 4.79 1.97
CA SER A 64 -0.47 5.65 1.09
C SER A 64 0.99 5.22 1.07
N ARG A 65 1.58 4.94 2.24
CA ARG A 65 2.96 4.44 2.37
C ARG A 65 3.15 3.06 1.74
N LEU A 66 2.12 2.19 1.74
CA LEU A 66 2.18 0.91 1.02
C LEU A 66 2.18 1.13 -0.50
N VAL A 67 1.30 1.99 -1.03
CA VAL A 67 1.27 2.35 -2.46
C VAL A 67 2.61 2.94 -2.90
N ARG A 68 3.07 4.02 -2.23
CA ARG A 68 4.35 4.69 -2.53
C ARG A 68 5.51 3.70 -2.55
N ARG A 69 5.57 2.77 -1.57
CA ARG A 69 6.61 1.75 -1.48
C ARG A 69 6.56 0.74 -2.63
N GLU A 70 5.36 0.42 -3.12
CA GLU A 70 5.16 -0.48 -4.27
C GLU A 70 5.72 0.13 -5.56
N ILE A 71 5.36 1.38 -5.86
CA ILE A 71 5.77 2.09 -7.10
C ILE A 71 7.19 2.72 -7.06
N THR A 72 7.91 2.59 -5.94
CA THR A 72 9.29 3.09 -5.79
C THR A 72 10.27 1.98 -5.40
N SER A 73 10.25 1.57 -4.14
CA SER A 73 11.22 0.63 -3.55
C SER A 73 11.15 -0.77 -4.15
N HIS A 74 10.00 -1.14 -4.72
CA HIS A 74 9.81 -2.41 -5.40
C HIS A 74 9.97 -2.33 -6.92
N PHE A 75 10.26 -1.15 -7.48
CA PHE A 75 10.60 -0.97 -8.89
C PHE A 75 12.12 -0.94 -9.13
N ARG A 76 12.94 -0.62 -8.11
CA ARG A 76 14.41 -0.50 -8.17
C ARG A 76 15.19 -1.51 -9.04
N GLN A 77 14.76 -2.77 -9.13
CA GLN A 77 15.41 -3.78 -9.98
C GLN A 77 14.88 -3.79 -11.41
N LEU A 78 13.62 -3.41 -11.64
CA LEU A 78 13.09 -3.19 -12.99
C LEU A 78 13.71 -1.91 -13.58
N ASP A 79 13.76 -0.84 -12.78
CA ASP A 79 14.38 0.45 -13.15
C ASP A 79 15.90 0.32 -13.46
N ALA A 80 16.58 -0.71 -12.93
CA ALA A 80 18.01 -0.96 -13.16
C ALA A 80 18.32 -1.88 -14.35
N TYR A 81 17.32 -2.59 -14.88
CA TYR A 81 17.47 -3.49 -16.03
C TYR A 81 16.27 -3.33 -17.01
N PRO A 82 16.03 -2.12 -17.55
CA PRO A 82 14.88 -1.86 -18.41
C PRO A 82 14.87 -2.72 -19.68
N GLN A 83 16.04 -3.11 -20.20
CA GLN A 83 16.19 -4.01 -21.34
C GLN A 83 15.71 -5.45 -21.09
N LEU A 84 15.34 -5.80 -19.86
CA LEU A 84 14.75 -7.10 -19.47
C LEU A 84 13.25 -6.99 -19.17
N VAL A 85 12.63 -5.86 -19.52
CA VAL A 85 11.20 -5.57 -19.36
C VAL A 85 10.57 -5.49 -20.75
N GLU A 86 9.56 -6.31 -21.01
CA GLU A 86 8.82 -6.28 -22.28
C GLU A 86 7.95 -5.00 -22.39
N PRO A 87 7.59 -4.53 -23.61
CA PRO A 87 6.93 -3.23 -23.78
C PRO A 87 5.60 -3.06 -23.03
N VAL A 88 4.85 -4.16 -22.85
CA VAL A 88 3.59 -4.18 -22.13
C VAL A 88 3.83 -3.91 -20.63
N GLU A 89 4.77 -4.63 -20.02
CA GLU A 89 5.21 -4.43 -18.65
C GLU A 89 5.75 -3.02 -18.43
N GLU A 90 6.58 -2.50 -19.34
CA GLU A 90 7.14 -1.15 -19.19
C GLU A 90 6.05 -0.07 -19.29
N THR A 91 5.03 -0.24 -20.14
CA THR A 91 3.85 0.64 -20.16
C THR A 91 3.13 0.66 -18.80
N ILE A 92 2.97 -0.50 -18.15
CA ILE A 92 2.39 -0.62 -16.80
C ILE A 92 3.27 0.09 -15.77
N LEU A 93 4.61 -0.05 -15.86
CA LEU A 93 5.53 0.65 -14.96
C LEU A 93 5.50 2.16 -15.16
N GLN A 94 5.47 2.65 -16.40
CA GLN A 94 5.37 4.08 -16.71
C GLN A 94 4.10 4.71 -16.14
N ARG A 95 2.93 4.10 -16.38
CA ARG A 95 1.65 4.55 -15.78
C ARG A 95 1.70 4.60 -14.24
N LEU A 96 2.39 3.65 -13.60
CA LEU A 96 2.57 3.65 -12.14
C LEU A 96 3.68 4.58 -11.64
N ARG A 97 4.70 4.90 -12.47
CA ARG A 97 5.71 5.92 -12.18
C ARG A 97 5.11 7.32 -12.28
N ALA A 98 4.16 7.56 -13.19
CA ALA A 98 3.43 8.84 -13.29
C ALA A 98 2.70 9.20 -11.98
N LEU A 99 2.19 8.21 -11.23
CA LEU A 99 1.62 8.42 -9.89
C LEU A 99 2.59 9.06 -8.89
N ARG A 100 3.90 9.12 -9.17
CA ARG A 100 4.86 9.83 -8.32
C ARG A 100 4.59 11.35 -8.31
N ALA A 101 4.03 11.92 -9.38
CA ALA A 101 3.69 13.35 -9.48
C ALA A 101 2.80 13.82 -8.31
N TYR A 102 1.81 13.02 -7.90
CA TYR A 102 0.88 13.34 -6.81
C TYR A 102 1.53 13.53 -5.43
N TRP A 103 2.77 13.07 -5.21
CA TRP A 103 3.49 13.25 -3.94
C TRP A 103 4.79 14.07 -4.08
N SER A 104 5.26 14.29 -5.31
CA SER A 104 6.43 15.14 -5.57
C SER A 104 6.11 16.62 -5.32
N LYS A 105 7.13 17.47 -5.17
CA LYS A 105 6.98 18.87 -5.56
C LYS A 105 6.98 18.93 -7.10
N PRO A 106 6.16 19.78 -7.74
CA PRO A 106 6.43 20.11 -9.13
C PRO A 106 7.87 20.68 -9.17
N SER A 107 8.73 20.04 -9.95
CA SER A 107 9.99 20.64 -10.40
C SER A 107 9.78 21.04 -11.85
N GLU A 108 10.44 22.12 -12.27
CA GLU A 108 10.23 22.74 -13.58
C GLU A 108 10.57 21.76 -14.73
N ASP A 109 11.47 20.80 -14.50
CA ASP A 109 11.83 19.74 -15.45
C ASP A 109 10.77 18.64 -15.67
N ASN A 110 9.78 18.50 -14.78
CA ASN A 110 8.77 17.45 -14.91
C ASN A 110 7.55 17.97 -15.67
N VAL A 111 7.58 17.80 -17.00
CA VAL A 111 6.40 17.91 -17.87
C VAL A 111 5.38 16.84 -17.48
N ALA A 112 4.59 17.16 -16.46
CA ALA A 112 3.40 16.39 -16.11
C ALA A 112 2.40 16.53 -17.27
N THR A 113 1.82 15.41 -17.70
CA THR A 113 0.64 15.43 -18.57
C THR A 113 -0.44 16.30 -17.94
N ALA A 114 -1.05 17.22 -18.70
CA ALA A 114 -1.92 18.28 -18.18
C ALA A 114 -3.01 17.78 -17.21
N ASP A 115 -3.57 16.59 -17.45
CA ASP A 115 -4.58 15.93 -16.61
C ASP A 115 -4.13 15.67 -15.16
N ALA A 116 -2.82 15.57 -14.91
CA ALA A 116 -2.25 15.36 -13.57
C ALA A 116 -2.04 16.66 -12.79
N GLN A 117 -1.96 17.82 -13.45
CA GLN A 117 -1.69 19.11 -12.82
C GLN A 117 -2.95 19.78 -12.26
N SER A 118 -4.11 19.61 -12.90
CA SER A 118 -5.33 20.34 -12.56
C SER A 118 -6.01 19.93 -11.26
N SER A 119 -5.82 18.68 -10.81
CA SER A 119 -6.75 18.03 -9.87
C SER A 119 -6.20 17.77 -8.45
N GLN A 120 -4.94 18.08 -8.13
CA GLN A 120 -4.36 17.64 -6.85
C GLN A 120 -3.24 18.53 -6.27
N PHE A 121 -3.49 19.84 -6.17
CA PHE A 121 -2.63 20.77 -5.40
C PHE A 121 -2.49 20.34 -3.93
N ASN A 122 -3.58 19.86 -3.33
CA ASN A 122 -3.60 19.31 -1.98
C ASN A 122 -2.99 17.90 -1.97
N LYS A 123 -1.73 17.79 -1.52
CA LYS A 123 -0.96 16.53 -1.37
C LYS A 123 -1.48 15.60 -0.26
N CYS A 124 -2.72 15.81 0.16
CA CYS A 124 -3.45 15.04 1.14
C CYS A 124 -3.44 13.55 0.75
N PRO A 125 -2.88 12.65 1.58
CA PRO A 125 -2.84 11.23 1.31
C PRO A 125 -4.22 10.60 1.04
N ALA A 126 -5.31 11.14 1.61
CA ALA A 126 -6.67 10.68 1.34
C ALA A 126 -7.13 11.00 -0.10
N CYS A 127 -6.94 12.24 -0.56
CA CYS A 127 -7.29 12.65 -1.93
C CYS A 127 -6.59 11.76 -2.97
N ILE A 128 -5.29 11.50 -2.77
CA ILE A 128 -4.50 10.72 -3.73
C ILE A 128 -4.94 9.24 -3.74
N LEU A 129 -5.29 8.69 -2.57
CA LEU A 129 -5.87 7.35 -2.48
C LEU A 129 -7.27 7.27 -3.11
N ALA A 130 -8.04 8.36 -3.10
CA ALA A 130 -9.32 8.46 -3.78
C ALA A 130 -9.17 8.40 -5.30
N THR A 131 -8.26 9.20 -5.85
CA THR A 131 -7.90 9.19 -7.28
C THR A 131 -7.47 7.80 -7.73
N ILE A 132 -6.66 7.12 -6.92
CA ILE A 132 -6.27 5.71 -7.14
C ILE A 132 -7.49 4.78 -7.10
N ALA A 133 -8.37 4.93 -6.10
CA ALA A 133 -9.50 4.04 -5.88
C ALA A 133 -10.67 4.22 -6.87
N GLY A 134 -10.81 5.40 -7.48
CA GLY A 134 -11.79 5.68 -8.53
C GLY A 134 -11.34 5.23 -9.93
N ASN A 135 -10.05 4.98 -10.14
CA ASN A 135 -9.49 4.71 -11.47
C ASN A 135 -9.19 3.21 -11.69
N LYS A 136 -9.94 2.59 -12.61
CA LYS A 136 -9.84 1.16 -12.96
C LYS A 136 -8.45 0.76 -13.48
N ASP A 137 -7.86 1.56 -14.37
CA ASP A 137 -6.53 1.29 -14.94
C ASP A 137 -5.42 1.32 -13.88
N ILE A 138 -5.46 2.32 -12.98
CA ILE A 138 -4.52 2.43 -11.87
C ILE A 138 -4.64 1.20 -10.95
N LEU A 139 -5.86 0.78 -10.62
CA LEU A 139 -6.10 -0.42 -9.80
C LEU A 139 -5.65 -1.71 -10.49
N CYS A 140 -5.91 -1.86 -11.80
CA CYS A 140 -5.42 -2.98 -12.60
C CYS A 140 -3.89 -3.05 -12.58
N ASN A 141 -3.21 -1.94 -12.88
CA ASN A 141 -1.75 -1.83 -12.88
C ASN A 141 -1.15 -2.10 -11.48
N LEU A 142 -1.72 -1.51 -10.42
CA LEU A 142 -1.30 -1.78 -9.04
C LEU A 142 -1.48 -3.26 -8.68
N ARG A 143 -2.59 -3.88 -9.12
CA ARG A 143 -2.86 -5.30 -8.91
C ARG A 143 -1.81 -6.17 -9.59
N VAL A 144 -1.42 -5.87 -10.83
CA VAL A 144 -0.34 -6.55 -11.58
C VAL A 144 0.97 -6.54 -10.81
N VAL A 145 1.46 -5.36 -10.40
CA VAL A 145 2.77 -5.26 -9.73
C VAL A 145 2.77 -5.93 -8.36
N VAL A 146 1.65 -5.88 -7.63
CA VAL A 146 1.48 -6.58 -6.35
C VAL A 146 1.46 -8.10 -6.52
N HIS A 147 0.70 -8.63 -7.50
CA HIS A 147 0.57 -10.08 -7.74
C HIS A 147 1.85 -10.70 -8.30
N SER A 148 2.57 -9.98 -9.18
CA SER A 148 3.86 -10.44 -9.72
C SER A 148 4.92 -10.71 -8.63
N ARG A 149 4.75 -10.09 -7.45
CA ARG A 149 5.61 -10.25 -6.27
C ARG A 149 5.11 -11.28 -5.25
N THR A 150 3.96 -11.91 -5.46
CA THR A 150 3.47 -12.97 -4.58
C THR A 150 4.26 -14.26 -4.83
N GLN A 151 4.94 -14.74 -3.78
CA GLN A 151 5.69 -16.00 -3.83
C GLN A 151 4.72 -17.17 -3.78
N THR A 152 4.97 -18.19 -4.59
CA THR A 152 4.20 -19.45 -4.63
C THR A 152 4.56 -20.40 -3.48
N ARG A 153 4.73 -19.88 -2.25
CA ARG A 153 5.00 -20.68 -1.04
C ARG A 153 3.75 -20.73 -0.17
N ARG A 154 3.43 -21.91 0.37
CA ARG A 154 2.15 -22.24 1.03
C ARG A 154 1.67 -21.26 2.12
N ASN A 155 2.58 -20.58 2.83
CA ASN A 155 2.23 -19.69 3.94
C ASN A 155 2.55 -18.23 3.58
N GLN A 156 1.73 -17.60 2.73
CA GLN A 156 1.78 -16.16 2.45
C GLN A 156 0.46 -15.52 2.89
N HIS A 157 0.49 -14.71 3.95
CA HIS A 157 -0.64 -13.81 4.21
C HIS A 157 -0.81 -12.84 3.03
N PRO A 158 -2.05 -12.51 2.64
CA PRO A 158 -2.30 -11.50 1.62
C PRO A 158 -1.62 -10.19 2.01
N ARG A 159 -0.94 -9.55 1.06
CA ARG A 159 -0.28 -8.27 1.33
C ARG A 159 -1.37 -7.26 1.72
N LYS A 160 -1.16 -6.45 2.76
CA LYS A 160 -2.16 -5.45 3.21
C LYS A 160 -2.67 -4.55 2.06
N LEU A 161 -1.81 -4.22 1.10
CA LEU A 161 -2.18 -3.47 -0.11
C LEU A 161 -3.12 -4.24 -1.07
N THR A 162 -3.03 -5.57 -1.14
CA THR A 162 -3.96 -6.41 -1.92
C THR A 162 -5.39 -6.30 -1.38
N LEU A 163 -5.56 -6.20 -0.06
CA LEU A 163 -6.89 -6.04 0.56
C LEU A 163 -7.52 -4.70 0.15
N PHE A 164 -6.76 -3.59 0.23
CA PHE A 164 -7.19 -2.28 -0.25
C PHE A 164 -7.56 -2.30 -1.75
N ILE A 165 -6.69 -2.84 -2.61
CA ILE A 165 -6.93 -2.92 -4.06
C ILE A 165 -8.19 -3.75 -4.37
N ASN A 166 -8.34 -4.92 -3.75
CA ASN A 166 -9.53 -5.75 -3.93
C ASN A 166 -10.81 -5.03 -3.48
N HIS A 167 -10.75 -4.30 -2.36
CA HIS A 167 -11.89 -3.55 -1.86
C HIS A 167 -12.30 -2.43 -2.83
N CYS A 168 -11.34 -1.67 -3.37
CA CYS A 168 -11.62 -0.64 -4.38
C CYS A 168 -12.24 -1.24 -5.66
N ILE A 169 -11.70 -2.37 -6.14
CA ILE A 169 -12.21 -3.07 -7.34
C ILE A 169 -13.67 -3.53 -7.14
N ASN A 170 -14.04 -3.98 -5.93
CA ASN A 170 -15.40 -4.44 -5.63
C ASN A 170 -16.47 -3.32 -5.63
N ARG A 171 -16.09 -2.06 -5.83
CA ARG A 171 -17.04 -0.92 -5.94
C ARG A 171 -17.52 -0.65 -7.36
N PHE A 172 -16.85 -1.22 -8.36
CA PHE A 172 -17.31 -1.20 -9.75
C PHE A 172 -18.38 -2.26 -9.97
N SER A 173 -19.01 -2.27 -11.16
CA SER A 173 -19.98 -3.33 -11.47
C SER A 173 -19.28 -4.71 -11.47
N PRO A 174 -20.01 -5.82 -11.20
CA PRO A 174 -19.39 -7.16 -11.15
C PRO A 174 -18.61 -7.51 -12.42
N ALA A 175 -19.13 -7.15 -13.60
CA ALA A 175 -18.46 -7.38 -14.88
C ALA A 175 -17.13 -6.61 -15.00
N GLU A 176 -17.10 -5.35 -14.58
CA GLU A 176 -15.89 -4.52 -14.59
C GLU A 176 -14.86 -4.99 -13.55
N ALA A 177 -15.33 -5.40 -12.36
CA ALA A 177 -14.49 -5.96 -11.33
C ALA A 177 -13.82 -7.26 -11.79
N ASP A 178 -14.56 -8.12 -12.49
CA ASP A 178 -14.05 -9.38 -13.05
C ASP A 178 -13.12 -9.17 -14.25
N ASP A 179 -13.36 -8.19 -15.11
CA ASP A 179 -12.41 -7.83 -16.17
C ASP A 179 -11.07 -7.34 -15.59
N VAL A 180 -11.11 -6.38 -14.65
CA VAL A 180 -9.90 -5.91 -13.96
C VAL A 180 -9.16 -7.07 -13.29
N ARG A 181 -9.87 -8.03 -12.69
CA ARG A 181 -9.27 -9.24 -12.10
C ARG A 181 -8.65 -10.16 -13.15
N ARG A 182 -9.33 -10.41 -14.26
CA ARG A 182 -8.87 -11.27 -15.37
C ARG A 182 -7.61 -10.70 -16.01
N THR A 183 -7.70 -9.46 -16.48
CA THR A 183 -6.63 -8.73 -17.17
C THR A 183 -5.40 -8.59 -16.27
N SER A 184 -5.57 -8.18 -15.01
CA SER A 184 -4.43 -8.08 -14.07
C SER A 184 -3.80 -9.42 -13.71
N ASN A 185 -4.55 -10.52 -13.66
CA ASN A 185 -4.00 -11.85 -13.41
C ASN A 185 -3.12 -12.32 -14.58
N GLN A 186 -3.53 -12.06 -15.82
CA GLN A 186 -2.76 -12.38 -17.03
C GLN A 186 -1.46 -11.57 -17.09
N LEU A 187 -1.56 -10.24 -16.99
CA LEU A 187 -0.41 -9.32 -17.02
C LEU A 187 0.57 -9.54 -15.84
N ALA A 188 0.08 -10.00 -14.68
CA ALA A 188 0.95 -10.35 -13.56
C ALA A 188 1.94 -11.49 -13.86
N LEU A 189 1.68 -12.34 -14.88
CA LEU A 189 2.59 -13.41 -15.27
C LEU A 189 3.83 -12.87 -16.01
N GLY A 190 3.65 -11.98 -16.99
CA GLY A 190 4.75 -11.34 -17.72
C GLY A 190 5.59 -10.44 -16.80
N MET A 191 4.94 -9.58 -16.01
CA MET A 191 5.60 -8.79 -14.97
C MET A 191 6.39 -9.65 -13.96
N LYS A 192 5.93 -10.89 -13.66
CA LYS A 192 6.65 -11.85 -12.82
C LYS A 192 7.86 -12.48 -13.53
N ARG A 193 7.82 -12.66 -14.86
CA ARG A 193 8.98 -13.06 -15.67
C ARG A 193 10.03 -11.95 -15.71
N ALA A 194 9.64 -10.71 -16.06
CA ALA A 194 10.52 -9.54 -16.06
C ALA A 194 11.23 -9.36 -14.70
N ARG A 195 10.47 -9.38 -13.58
CA ARG A 195 11.04 -9.34 -12.23
C ARG A 195 12.06 -10.45 -11.95
N LYS A 196 11.81 -11.68 -12.41
CA LYS A 196 12.77 -12.79 -12.26
C LYS A 196 14.04 -12.55 -13.09
N ALA A 197 13.91 -12.05 -14.31
CA ALA A 197 15.04 -11.73 -15.19
C ALA A 197 15.92 -10.63 -14.56
N CYS A 198 15.33 -9.50 -14.15
CA CYS A 198 16.04 -8.41 -13.48
C CYS A 198 16.73 -8.85 -12.17
N VAL A 199 16.07 -9.71 -11.36
CA VAL A 199 16.69 -10.28 -10.15
C VAL A 199 17.88 -11.19 -10.51
N LYS A 200 17.79 -11.97 -11.59
CA LYS A 200 18.88 -12.85 -12.05
C LYS A 200 20.07 -12.05 -12.57
N ALA A 201 19.83 -10.98 -13.33
CA ALA A 201 20.86 -10.04 -13.77
C ALA A 201 21.54 -9.36 -12.57
N TYR A 202 20.77 -8.76 -11.66
CA TYR A 202 21.28 -8.17 -10.42
C TYR A 202 22.17 -9.10 -9.59
N LEU A 203 21.82 -10.40 -9.52
CA LEU A 203 22.62 -11.39 -8.80
C LEU A 203 23.90 -11.79 -9.54
N ARG A 204 23.93 -11.73 -10.88
CA ARG A 204 25.15 -11.94 -11.68
C ARG A 204 26.12 -10.77 -11.52
N ASP A 205 25.65 -9.54 -11.63
CA ASP A 205 26.48 -8.35 -11.50
C ASP A 205 27.10 -8.28 -10.09
N CYS A 206 26.32 -8.64 -9.06
CA CYS A 206 26.82 -8.80 -7.70
C CYS A 206 27.83 -9.95 -7.53
N GLN A 207 27.94 -10.91 -8.45
CA GLN A 207 28.97 -11.96 -8.41
C GLN A 207 30.26 -11.50 -9.11
N ILE A 208 30.11 -10.69 -10.16
CA ILE A 208 31.22 -10.15 -10.96
C ILE A 208 31.95 -9.01 -10.21
N ASP A 209 31.24 -8.19 -9.43
CA ASP A 209 31.83 -7.17 -8.54
C ASP A 209 31.70 -7.56 -7.04
N PRO A 210 32.77 -8.08 -6.41
CA PRO A 210 32.79 -8.37 -4.98
C PRO A 210 32.61 -7.13 -4.08
N SER A 211 32.92 -5.92 -4.54
CA SER A 211 32.76 -4.68 -3.76
C SER A 211 31.28 -4.40 -3.50
N ALA A 212 30.41 -4.65 -4.49
CA ALA A 212 28.96 -4.62 -4.35
C ALA A 212 28.45 -5.65 -3.32
N THR A 213 29.04 -6.85 -3.24
CA THR A 213 28.63 -7.85 -2.22
C THR A 213 28.87 -7.40 -0.78
N SER A 214 29.81 -6.48 -0.54
CA SER A 214 30.05 -5.94 0.81
C SER A 214 28.83 -5.13 1.30
N ARG A 215 28.22 -4.33 0.41
CA ARG A 215 26.91 -3.67 0.67
C ARG A 215 25.81 -4.70 0.89
N MET A 216 25.78 -5.77 0.09
CA MET A 216 24.78 -6.84 0.20
C MET A 216 24.88 -7.62 1.53
N LYS A 217 26.10 -7.94 1.99
CA LYS A 217 26.38 -8.56 3.31
C LYS A 217 25.90 -7.64 4.45
N ARG A 218 26.20 -6.33 4.40
CA ARG A 218 25.68 -5.32 5.35
C ARG A 218 24.15 -5.30 5.39
N HIS A 219 23.49 -5.35 4.25
CA HIS A 219 22.02 -5.30 4.16
C HIS A 219 21.33 -6.60 4.62
N ARG A 220 21.92 -7.78 4.35
CA ARG A 220 21.47 -9.07 4.91
C ARG A 220 21.64 -9.11 6.43
N ARG A 221 22.78 -8.65 6.98
CA ARG A 221 23.01 -8.53 8.44
C ARG A 221 21.97 -7.63 9.10
N ARG A 222 21.66 -6.45 8.52
CA ARG A 222 20.60 -5.55 9.03
C ARG A 222 19.20 -6.20 9.00
N ARG A 223 18.85 -6.98 7.97
CA ARG A 223 17.57 -7.72 7.92
C ARG A 223 17.49 -8.81 9.00
N ARG A 224 18.55 -9.61 9.19
CA ARG A 224 18.58 -10.63 10.26
C ARG A 224 18.43 -10.01 11.66
N ARG A 225 19.11 -8.90 11.95
CA ARG A 225 18.98 -8.19 13.25
C ARG A 225 17.54 -7.71 13.51
N ARG A 226 16.86 -7.11 12.52
CA ARG A 226 15.45 -6.69 12.67
C ARG A 226 14.50 -7.86 12.94
N HIS A 227 14.74 -9.02 12.32
CA HIS A 227 13.93 -10.21 12.55
C HIS A 227 14.12 -10.82 13.95
N CYS A 228 15.34 -10.75 14.49
CA CYS A 228 15.67 -11.23 15.83
C CYS A 228 15.07 -10.36 16.95
N HIS A 229 15.07 -9.03 16.79
CA HIS A 229 14.43 -8.13 17.76
C HIS A 229 12.91 -8.34 17.84
N GLN A 230 12.22 -8.56 16.71
CA GLN A 230 10.78 -8.85 16.72
C GLN A 230 10.42 -10.17 17.41
N SER A 231 11.30 -11.18 17.39
CA SER A 231 11.11 -12.45 18.10
C SER A 231 11.44 -12.40 19.60
N HIS A 232 12.15 -11.37 20.08
CA HIS A 232 12.43 -11.20 21.51
C HIS A 232 11.35 -10.40 22.25
N ASP A 233 10.76 -9.40 21.60
CA ASP A 233 9.68 -8.58 22.19
C ASP A 233 8.39 -9.40 22.40
N SER A 234 8.08 -10.30 21.46
CA SER A 234 6.94 -11.22 21.52
C SER A 234 7.03 -12.29 22.62
N ARG A 235 8.20 -12.47 23.27
CA ARG A 235 8.35 -13.36 24.45
C ARG A 235 8.21 -12.66 25.80
N LYS A 236 8.12 -11.32 25.86
CA LYS A 236 8.01 -10.58 27.13
C LYS A 236 6.58 -10.23 27.57
N ARG A 237 5.54 -10.64 26.82
CA ARG A 237 4.12 -10.36 27.12
C ARG A 237 3.31 -11.62 27.45
N GLY A 238 3.93 -12.58 28.14
CA GLY A 238 3.37 -13.93 28.30
C GLY A 238 3.69 -14.63 29.63
N THR A 239 3.77 -13.89 30.74
CA THR A 239 3.78 -14.49 32.09
C THR A 239 3.11 -13.55 33.09
N SER A 240 1.87 -13.88 33.47
CA SER A 240 1.16 -13.29 34.62
C SER A 240 0.95 -14.40 35.66
N PRO A 241 1.39 -14.25 36.92
CA PRO A 241 1.45 -15.35 37.89
C PRO A 241 0.37 -15.29 38.98
N TYR A 242 -0.91 -15.47 38.62
CA TYR A 242 -2.08 -15.45 39.52
C TYR A 242 -3.14 -16.42 38.92
N ILE A 243 -3.82 -17.35 39.60
CA ILE A 243 -3.77 -17.93 40.98
C ILE A 243 -3.99 -19.46 40.84
N ARG A 244 -3.68 -20.29 41.86
CA ARG A 244 -4.22 -21.67 42.00
C ARG A 244 -4.97 -21.81 43.34
N THR A 245 -6.30 -21.81 43.32
CA THR A 245 -7.13 -22.06 44.51
C THR A 245 -7.17 -23.55 44.85
N ARG A 246 -7.12 -23.86 46.15
CA ARG A 246 -7.42 -25.19 46.70
C ARG A 246 -8.92 -25.33 46.95
N PRO A 247 -9.50 -26.53 46.76
CA PRO A 247 -10.71 -26.94 47.45
C PRO A 247 -10.47 -28.19 48.32
N GLY A 248 -10.61 -28.02 49.64
CA GLY A 248 -11.27 -28.96 50.55
C GLY A 248 -12.33 -28.14 51.30
N ASP A 249 -13.35 -28.69 51.93
CA ASP A 249 -13.70 -30.10 52.20
C ASP A 249 -15.24 -30.14 52.47
N GLU A 250 -15.78 -31.30 52.82
CA GLU A 250 -17.04 -31.53 53.55
C GLU A 250 -18.41 -31.68 52.81
N ARG A 251 -18.78 -32.95 52.61
CA ARG A 251 -19.81 -33.71 53.38
C ARG A 251 -21.33 -33.29 53.36
N ARG A 252 -22.17 -34.13 52.73
CA ARG A 252 -23.50 -34.65 53.21
C ARG A 252 -23.97 -35.80 52.28
N LYS A 253 -24.17 -37.03 52.78
CA LYS A 253 -25.45 -37.66 53.25
C LYS A 253 -26.46 -37.86 52.10
N GLU A 254 -26.70 -39.07 51.58
CA GLU A 254 -27.46 -40.25 52.11
C GLU A 254 -28.81 -40.39 51.36
N LEU A 255 -29.34 -41.63 51.26
CA LEU A 255 -30.58 -42.08 50.55
C LEU A 255 -30.45 -42.16 49.01
N ASP A 256 -30.72 -43.29 48.34
CA ASP A 256 -31.07 -44.67 48.74
C ASP A 256 -30.25 -45.70 47.93
#